data_AF-A0A4U2ZFB4-F1
#
_entry.id   AF-A0A4U2ZFB4-F1
#
_cell.length_a   1.000
_cell.length_b   1.000
_cell.length_c   1.000
_cell.angle_alpha   90.00
_cell.angle_beta   90.00
_cell.angle_gamma   90.00
#
_symmetry.space_group_name_H-M   'P 1'
#
loop_
_entity.id
_entity.type
_entity.pdbx_description
1 polymer ?
#
loop_
_entity_poly.entity_id
_entity_poly.type
_entity_poly.pdbx_seq_one_letter_code
_entity_poly.pdbx_strand_id
1 'polypeptide(L)'
;MNRNRKIGFCYPGYRYCGPGCSGPGAPTNAVDSCCKKHDECYAKYGRTKYCDDRFQKCLLPQMNTNSKMSRDAKLFYKVFHLRHNFF
;
A
#
# COMPACT_ATOMS: atom_id res chain seq x y z
N MET A 1 5.97 -26.46 -5.72
CA MET A 1 6.15 -25.06 -5.27
C MET A 1 4.89 -24.59 -4.56
N ASN A 2 4.88 -24.63 -3.23
CA ASN A 2 3.70 -24.47 -2.39
C ASN A 2 3.26 -22.99 -2.35
N ARG A 3 2.37 -22.58 -3.27
CA ARG A 3 1.79 -21.22 -3.30
C ARG A 3 0.74 -21.14 -2.21
N ASN A 4 1.19 -20.86 -1.00
CA ASN A 4 0.35 -20.54 0.15
C ASN A 4 -0.50 -19.31 -0.24
N ARG A 5 -1.70 -19.55 -0.77
CA ARG A 5 -2.69 -18.52 -1.09
C ARG A 5 -3.17 -17.95 0.24
N LYS A 6 -2.39 -17.06 0.85
CA LYS A 6 -2.94 -16.15 1.84
C LYS A 6 -4.04 -15.40 1.12
N ILE A 7 -5.28 -15.61 1.54
CA ILE A 7 -6.44 -14.84 1.13
C ILE A 7 -6.25 -13.45 1.77
N GLY A 8 -5.28 -12.70 1.26
CA GLY A 8 -5.12 -11.30 1.55
C GLY A 8 -6.23 -10.56 0.81
N PHE A 9 -6.85 -9.59 1.48
CA PHE A 9 -7.88 -8.77 0.85
C PHE A 9 -7.19 -7.75 -0.08
N CYS A 10 -6.76 -8.21 -1.25
CA CYS A 10 -6.09 -7.35 -2.22
C CYS A 10 -7.14 -6.45 -2.84
N TYR A 11 -6.83 -5.15 -2.91
CA TYR A 11 -7.71 -4.23 -3.59
C TYR A 11 -7.85 -4.66 -5.06
N PRO A 12 -9.06 -4.79 -5.62
CA PRO A 12 -9.25 -5.31 -6.97
C PRO A 12 -8.51 -4.45 -8.00
N GLY A 13 -7.53 -5.06 -8.70
CA GLY A 13 -6.62 -4.39 -9.63
C GLY A 13 -5.23 -4.04 -9.08
N TYR A 14 -4.97 -4.35 -7.80
CA TYR A 14 -3.70 -4.13 -7.11
C TYR A 14 -3.09 -5.46 -6.65
N ARG A 15 -1.76 -5.53 -6.61
CA ARG A 15 -1.01 -6.75 -6.25
C ARG A 15 -0.37 -6.66 -4.88
N TYR A 16 -0.08 -5.44 -4.44
CA TYR A 16 0.59 -5.13 -3.18
C TYR A 16 -0.30 -4.35 -2.23
N CYS A 17 -1.31 -3.64 -2.74
CA CYS A 17 -2.18 -2.88 -1.85
C CYS A 17 -3.31 -3.75 -1.25
N GLY A 18 -3.16 -4.08 0.03
CA GLY A 18 -4.17 -4.78 0.84
C GLY A 18 -3.56 -5.59 1.98
N PRO A 19 -4.30 -5.84 3.08
CA PRO A 19 -3.80 -6.65 4.18
C PRO A 19 -3.48 -8.08 3.70
N GLY A 20 -2.22 -8.48 3.81
CA GLY A 20 -1.74 -9.81 3.43
C GLY A 20 -1.47 -9.99 1.93
N CYS A 21 -1.36 -8.89 1.16
CA CYS A 21 -1.09 -8.92 -0.26
C CYS A 21 0.35 -8.56 -0.59
N SER A 22 1.18 -9.57 -0.82
CA SER A 22 2.53 -9.39 -1.36
C SER A 22 2.70 -10.30 -2.57
N GLY A 23 1.89 -10.06 -3.61
CA GLY A 23 1.86 -10.92 -4.79
C GLY A 23 3.20 -10.94 -5.54
N PRO A 24 3.60 -12.08 -6.16
CA PRO A 24 4.77 -12.11 -7.02
C PRO A 24 4.52 -11.29 -8.29
N GLY A 25 5.46 -10.45 -8.71
CA GLY A 25 5.44 -9.74 -10.01
C GLY A 25 5.86 -8.26 -9.95
N ALA A 26 5.47 -7.50 -10.98
CA ALA A 26 5.66 -6.05 -11.01
C ALA A 26 4.39 -5.33 -10.52
N PRO A 27 4.53 -4.17 -9.83
CA PRO A 27 3.39 -3.36 -9.42
C PRO A 27 2.56 -2.94 -10.63
N THR A 28 1.23 -2.99 -10.52
CA THR A 28 0.33 -2.66 -11.63
C THR A 28 0.30 -1.16 -11.92
N ASN A 29 0.60 -0.34 -10.91
CA ASN A 29 0.60 1.10 -11.01
C ASN A 29 1.49 1.77 -9.96
N ALA A 30 1.59 3.10 -10.01
CA ALA A 30 2.44 3.86 -9.10
C ALA A 30 1.98 3.78 -7.63
N VAL A 31 0.67 3.68 -7.36
CA VAL A 31 0.13 3.46 -6.01
C VAL A 31 0.49 2.06 -5.51
N ASP A 32 0.37 1.03 -6.35
CA ASP A 32 0.75 -0.35 -6.06
C ASP A 32 2.26 -0.46 -5.79
N SER A 33 3.08 0.34 -6.48
CA SER A 33 4.52 0.49 -6.20
C SER A 33 4.78 1.10 -4.82
N CYS A 34 3.98 2.08 -4.39
CA CYS A 34 4.04 2.59 -3.02
C CYS A 34 3.66 1.51 -1.99
N CYS A 35 2.63 0.69 -2.26
CA CYS A 35 2.22 -0.39 -1.36
C CYS A 35 3.32 -1.47 -1.26
N LYS A 36 3.99 -1.80 -2.37
CA LYS A 36 5.16 -2.68 -2.36
C LYS A 36 6.29 -2.16 -1.45
N LYS A 37 6.64 -0.87 -1.55
CA LYS A 37 7.66 -0.25 -0.70
C LYS A 37 7.26 -0.25 0.78
N HIS A 38 5.97 -0.11 1.07
CA HIS A 38 5.44 -0.19 2.43
C HIS A 38 5.59 -1.60 3.02
N ASP A 39 5.23 -2.62 2.25
CA ASP A 39 5.45 -4.03 2.61
C ASP A 39 6.93 -4.34 2.86
N GLU A 40 7.83 -3.87 1.98
CA GLU A 40 9.28 -4.02 2.15
C GLU A 40 9.79 -3.32 3.42
N CYS A 41 9.25 -2.14 3.72
CA CYS A 41 9.57 -1.41 4.95
C CYS A 41 9.11 -2.18 6.19
N TYR A 42 7.89 -2.74 6.17
CA TYR A 42 7.40 -3.60 7.24
C TYR A 42 8.20 -4.88 7.40
N ALA A 43 8.66 -5.49 6.30
CA ALA A 43 9.51 -6.68 6.36
C ALA A 43 10.86 -6.38 7.02
N LYS A 44 11.39 -5.17 6.84
CA LYS A 44 12.69 -4.76 7.39
C LYS A 44 12.62 -4.20 8.81
N TYR A 45 11.63 -3.36 9.10
CA TYR A 45 11.53 -2.59 10.35
C TYR A 45 10.34 -3.00 11.24
N GLY A 46 9.45 -3.86 10.74
CA GLY A 46 8.18 -4.16 11.40
C GLY A 46 7.13 -3.05 11.21
N ARG A 47 5.99 -3.20 11.87
CA ARG A 47 4.90 -2.21 11.87
C ARG A 47 5.33 -0.96 12.63
N THR A 48 5.85 0.02 11.91
CA THR A 48 6.33 1.28 12.49
C THR A 48 5.64 2.48 11.83
N LYS A 49 5.46 3.57 12.59
CA LYS A 49 4.96 4.85 12.06
C LYS A 49 5.85 5.41 10.94
N TYR A 50 7.14 5.09 10.96
CA TYR A 50 8.10 5.46 9.91
C TYR A 50 7.70 4.92 8.53
N CYS A 51 7.30 3.64 8.46
CA CYS A 51 6.88 3.04 7.21
C CYS A 51 5.58 3.68 6.69
N ASP A 52 4.65 3.99 7.59
CA ASP A 52 3.41 4.69 7.22
C ASP A 52 3.65 6.10 6.71
N ASP A 53 4.52 6.88 7.36
CA ASP A 53 4.86 8.24 6.92
C ASP A 53 5.51 8.22 5.53
N ARG A 54 6.43 7.27 5.29
CA ARG A 54 7.00 7.06 3.95
C ARG A 54 5.95 6.66 2.92
N PHE A 55 5.00 5.81 3.30
CA PHE A 55 3.90 5.41 2.43
C PHE A 55 3.01 6.60 2.07
N GLN A 56 2.62 7.42 3.05
CA GLN A 56 1.85 8.64 2.84
C GLN A 56 2.58 9.62 1.90
N LYS A 57 3.89 9.85 2.13
CA LYS A 57 4.73 10.67 1.24
C LYS A 57 4.78 10.14 -0.19
N CYS A 58 4.81 8.82 -0.38
CA CYS A 58 4.76 8.19 -1.70
C CYS A 58 3.39 8.39 -2.39
N LEU A 59 2.30 8.41 -1.62
CA LEU A 59 0.94 8.61 -2.15
C LEU A 59 0.65 10.06 -2.55
N LEU A 60 1.23 11.06 -1.87
CA LEU A 60 1.01 12.49 -2.15
C LEU A 60 1.07 12.85 -3.66
N PRO A 61 2.15 12.51 -4.40
CA PRO A 61 2.21 12.82 -5.84
C PRO A 61 1.18 12.02 -6.66
N GLN A 62 0.78 10.83 -6.20
CA GLN A 62 -0.20 9.99 -6.89
C GLN A 62 -1.64 10.46 -6.70
N MET A 63 -1.90 11.29 -5.70
CA MET A 63 -3.22 11.88 -5.43
C MET A 63 -3.57 13.05 -6.37
N ASN A 64 -2.57 13.62 -7.07
CA ASN A 64 -2.72 14.77 -7.95
C ASN A 64 -3.18 14.42 -9.37
N THR A 65 -3.15 13.13 -9.74
CA THR A 65 -3.64 12.66 -11.03
C THR A 65 -5.17 12.55 -11.04
N ASN A 66 -5.83 12.68 -12.19
CA ASN A 66 -7.28 12.55 -12.32
C ASN A 66 -7.67 11.11 -12.75
N SER A 67 -7.10 10.11 -12.07
CA SER A 67 -7.28 8.69 -12.39
C SER A 67 -8.00 7.95 -11.26
N LYS A 68 -8.59 6.79 -11.57
CA LYS A 68 -9.12 5.84 -10.57
C LYS A 68 -8.09 5.57 -9.46
N MET A 69 -6.82 5.47 -9.84
CA MET A 69 -5.70 5.27 -8.92
C MET A 69 -5.54 6.40 -7.89
N SER A 70 -5.84 7.64 -8.26
CA SER A 70 -5.71 8.79 -7.35
C SER A 70 -6.84 8.86 -6.34
N ARG A 71 -8.03 8.34 -6.69
CA ARG A 71 -9.12 8.12 -5.73
C ARG A 71 -8.73 7.04 -4.73
N ASP A 72 -8.15 5.95 -5.23
CA ASP A 72 -7.64 4.85 -4.40
C ASP A 72 -6.49 5.33 -3.49
N ALA A 73 -5.56 6.15 -4.00
CA ALA A 73 -4.49 6.79 -3.23
C ALA A 73 -5.03 7.67 -2.08
N LYS A 74 -6.06 8.47 -2.35
CA LYS A 74 -6.72 9.30 -1.34
C LYS A 74 -7.37 8.46 -0.25
N LEU A 75 -7.99 7.33 -0.61
CA LEU A 75 -8.57 6.39 0.35
C LEU A 75 -7.48 5.80 1.24
N PHE A 76 -6.40 5.28 0.66
CA PHE A 76 -5.28 4.73 1.43
C PHE A 76 -4.64 5.78 2.33
N TYR A 77 -4.37 6.99 1.83
CA TYR A 77 -3.81 8.09 2.62
C TYR A 77 -4.67 8.37 3.86
N LYS A 78 -6.00 8.45 3.71
CA LYS A 78 -6.93 8.68 4.82
C LYS A 78 -6.92 7.56 5.85
N VAL A 79 -6.90 6.30 5.42
CA VAL A 79 -6.86 5.14 6.33
C VAL A 79 -5.60 5.20 7.22
N PHE A 80 -4.44 5.43 6.62
CA PHE A 80 -3.18 5.51 7.37
C PHE A 80 -3.06 6.80 8.19
N HIS A 81 -3.65 7.90 7.73
CA HIS A 81 -3.72 9.14 8.51
C HIS A 81 -4.58 8.96 9.78
N LEU A 82 -5.74 8.31 9.66
CA LEU A 82 -6.57 7.97 10.82
C LEU A 82 -5.83 7.03 11.78
N ARG A 83 -5.10 6.05 11.25
CA ARG A 83 -4.26 5.15 12.05
C ARG A 83 -3.17 5.89 12.83
N HIS A 84 -2.56 6.92 12.24
CA HIS A 84 -1.57 7.76 12.89
C HIS A 84 -2.16 8.56 14.07
N ASN A 85 -3.40 9.05 13.91
CA ASN A 85 -4.05 9.91 14.89
C ASN A 85 -4.78 9.15 16.01
N PHE A 86 -5.17 7.88 15.80
CA PHE A 86 -5.92 7.09 16.78
C PHE A 86 -5.10 6.03 17.54
N PHE A 87 -3.88 5.69 17.10
CA PHE A 87 -2.97 4.72 17.74
C PHE A 87 -1.54 5.29 17.85
#